data_AF-A0A9D7RXQ4-F1
#
_entry.id   AF-A0A9D7RXQ4-F1
#
_cell.length_a   1.000
_cell.length_b   1.000
_cell.length_c   1.000
_cell.angle_alpha   90.00
_cell.angle_beta   90.00
_cell.angle_gamma   90.00
#
_symmetry.space_group_name_H-M   'P 1'
#
loop_
_entity.id
_entity.type
_entity.pdbx_description
1 polymer ?
#
loop_
_entity_poly.entity_id
_entity_poly.type
_entity_poly.pdbx_seq_one_letter_code
_entity_poly.pdbx_strand_id
1 'polypeptide(L)'
;MWAAALLLSLALADTPPPACQLPDLSRSHEAWSSDFLVHEVVGGYRGVAMGDPMGEEGARLPGMPDEPPPSLAHQQGSSWLWSEASGWLLVPVDFEVKVASVGVDGSWVIDMMDPKAPEARRLRAHSTGACVGCAYSAGAAYFESYAQAARENEFEFCRGLERPIVRDEESDSRLRFHYDNPQGLRQDASAVIGGEEIAFREMVVRGLDAGLTDEVLDAFER
;
A
#
# COMPACT_ATOMS: atom_id res chain seq x y z
N MET A 1 -51.01 -9.41 40.40
CA MET A 1 -50.67 -9.14 38.99
C MET A 1 -49.17 -8.95 38.93
N TRP A 2 -48.48 -9.90 38.31
CA TRP A 2 -47.03 -10.08 38.41
C TRP A 2 -46.27 -9.10 37.51
N ALA A 3 -45.25 -8.50 38.11
CA ALA A 3 -44.18 -7.78 37.44
C ALA A 3 -43.20 -8.79 36.84
N ALA A 4 -42.91 -8.68 35.53
CA ALA A 4 -41.74 -9.28 34.88
C ALA A 4 -41.68 -8.81 33.42
N ALA A 5 -41.15 -7.63 33.16
CA ALA A 5 -40.79 -7.20 31.80
C ALA A 5 -39.78 -6.05 31.84
N LEU A 6 -38.59 -6.30 32.35
CA LEU A 6 -37.42 -5.42 32.17
C LEU A 6 -36.20 -6.22 32.61
N LEU A 7 -35.38 -6.64 31.64
CA LEU A 7 -33.94 -6.99 31.73
C LEU A 7 -33.58 -7.81 30.48
N LEU A 8 -33.57 -7.15 29.31
CA LEU A 8 -32.97 -7.68 28.09
C LEU A 8 -32.37 -6.51 27.29
N SER A 9 -31.53 -5.75 27.97
CA SER A 9 -30.70 -4.71 27.38
C SER A 9 -29.36 -4.79 28.10
N LEU A 10 -28.25 -4.71 27.36
CA LEU A 10 -26.85 -4.80 27.81
C LEU A 10 -26.21 -6.20 27.67
N ALA A 11 -26.16 -6.70 26.43
CA ALA A 11 -25.11 -7.61 26.00
C ALA A 11 -24.92 -7.53 24.47
N LEU A 12 -24.84 -6.32 23.92
CA LEU A 12 -24.05 -6.15 22.69
C LEU A 12 -22.62 -6.09 23.18
N ALA A 13 -21.96 -7.24 23.14
CA ALA A 13 -20.56 -7.37 23.49
C ALA A 13 -19.76 -6.35 22.68
N ASP A 14 -18.98 -5.51 23.38
CA ASP A 14 -17.82 -4.82 22.84
C ASP A 14 -16.82 -5.90 22.37
N THR A 15 -17.09 -6.55 21.25
CA THR A 15 -16.04 -7.31 20.57
C THR A 15 -15.05 -6.27 20.08
N PRO A 16 -13.79 -6.28 20.56
CA PRO A 16 -12.80 -5.35 20.04
C PRO A 16 -12.75 -5.52 18.52
N PRO A 17 -12.55 -4.43 17.76
CA PRO A 17 -12.40 -4.54 16.32
C PRO A 17 -11.29 -5.55 16.01
N PRO A 18 -11.41 -6.30 14.90
CA PRO A 18 -10.42 -7.30 14.55
C PRO A 18 -9.04 -6.65 14.44
N ALA A 19 -7.98 -7.45 14.63
CA ALA A 19 -6.63 -6.96 14.38
C ALA A 19 -6.44 -6.72 12.88
N CYS A 20 -5.62 -5.73 12.52
CA CYS A 20 -5.26 -5.46 11.13
C CYS A 20 -4.59 -6.68 10.52
N GLN A 21 -5.00 -7.04 9.31
CA GLN A 21 -4.31 -8.06 8.52
C GLN A 21 -3.24 -7.38 7.68
N LEU A 22 -2.01 -7.85 7.83
CA LEU A 22 -0.93 -7.45 6.92
C LEU A 22 -1.19 -8.00 5.51
N PRO A 23 -0.71 -7.34 4.45
CA PRO A 23 -0.86 -7.83 3.09
C PRO A 23 -0.35 -9.27 2.93
N ASP A 24 -1.25 -10.19 2.58
CA ASP A 24 -0.84 -11.54 2.18
C ASP A 24 -0.36 -11.53 0.74
N LEU A 25 0.90 -11.16 0.55
CA LEU A 25 1.58 -11.11 -0.75
C LEU A 25 1.75 -12.49 -1.43
N SER A 26 1.28 -13.59 -0.83
CA SER A 26 1.18 -14.88 -1.52
C SER A 26 -0.18 -15.10 -2.18
N ARG A 27 -1.21 -14.32 -1.81
CA ARG A 27 -2.51 -14.43 -2.46
C ARG A 27 -2.42 -13.88 -3.87
N SER A 28 -2.71 -14.74 -4.84
CA SER A 28 -3.05 -14.33 -6.19
C SER A 28 -4.37 -13.56 -6.13
N HIS A 29 -4.34 -12.27 -6.42
CA HIS A 29 -5.56 -11.47 -6.59
C HIS A 29 -6.10 -11.70 -8.02
N GLU A 30 -6.39 -12.95 -8.37
CA GLU A 30 -7.05 -13.34 -9.64
C GLU A 30 -8.43 -12.69 -9.81
N ALA A 31 -8.99 -12.14 -8.73
CA ALA A 31 -10.37 -11.64 -8.66
C ALA A 31 -10.57 -10.17 -9.06
N TRP A 32 -9.51 -9.41 -9.34
CA TRP A 32 -9.65 -7.99 -9.71
C TRP A 32 -9.25 -7.78 -11.18
N SER A 33 -10.24 -7.50 -12.03
CA SER A 33 -9.98 -6.96 -13.36
C SER A 33 -9.42 -5.54 -13.18
N SER A 34 -8.11 -5.40 -13.06
CA SER A 34 -7.45 -4.11 -13.17
C SER A 34 -7.22 -3.82 -14.64
N ASP A 35 -7.82 -2.75 -15.16
CA ASP A 35 -7.51 -2.27 -16.50
C ASP A 35 -6.26 -1.39 -16.45
N PHE A 36 -5.16 -1.84 -17.04
CA PHE A 36 -3.94 -1.07 -17.17
C PHE A 36 -3.12 -1.46 -18.40
N LEU A 37 -2.23 -0.55 -18.83
CA LEU A 37 -1.25 -0.79 -19.88
C LEU A 37 0.13 -0.33 -19.43
N VAL A 38 1.11 -1.23 -19.52
CA VAL A 38 2.53 -0.87 -19.34
C VAL A 38 3.14 -0.52 -20.70
N HIS A 39 3.87 0.59 -20.76
CA HIS A 39 4.56 1.05 -21.96
C HIS A 39 5.90 1.68 -21.62
N GLU A 40 6.73 1.92 -22.63
CA GLU A 40 7.99 2.64 -22.47
C GLU A 40 7.75 4.16 -22.53
N VAL A 41 8.38 4.91 -21.62
CA VAL A 41 8.35 6.38 -21.61
C VAL A 41 9.73 6.95 -21.97
N VAL A 42 9.78 8.26 -22.20
CA VAL A 42 11.03 8.96 -22.54
C VAL A 42 12.13 8.66 -21.52
N GLY A 43 13.32 8.29 -22.02
CA GLY A 43 14.46 7.89 -21.19
C GLY A 43 14.57 6.39 -20.93
N GLY A 44 13.70 5.56 -21.52
CA GLY A 44 13.74 4.10 -21.40
C GLY A 44 13.13 3.56 -20.10
N TYR A 45 12.41 4.41 -19.35
CA TYR A 45 11.68 4.01 -18.16
C TYR A 45 10.32 3.39 -18.55
N ARG A 46 9.61 2.86 -17.56
CA ARG A 46 8.27 2.29 -17.75
C ARG A 46 7.20 3.25 -17.28
N GLY A 47 6.13 3.39 -18.06
CA GLY A 47 4.89 4.06 -17.70
C GLY A 47 3.77 3.05 -17.49
N VAL A 48 2.87 3.34 -16.55
CA VAL A 48 1.66 2.55 -16.28
C VAL A 48 0.45 3.45 -16.47
N ALA A 49 -0.27 3.23 -17.57
CA ALA A 49 -1.55 3.85 -17.84
C ALA A 49 -2.64 3.03 -17.14
N MET A 50 -3.22 3.56 -16.06
CA MET A 50 -4.29 2.91 -15.29
C MET A 50 -5.67 3.33 -15.84
N GLY A 51 -6.67 2.46 -15.72
CA GLY A 51 -8.06 2.81 -16.03
C GLY A 51 -8.48 4.07 -15.30
N ASP A 52 -9.07 5.03 -16.02
CA ASP A 52 -9.54 6.29 -15.45
C ASP A 52 -10.90 6.07 -14.77
N PRO A 53 -10.99 6.16 -13.43
CA PRO A 53 -12.24 5.91 -12.71
C PRO A 53 -13.28 7.01 -12.93
N MET A 54 -12.87 8.15 -13.50
CA MET A 54 -13.73 9.28 -13.84
C MET A 54 -13.95 9.44 -15.35
N GLY A 55 -13.29 8.60 -16.15
CA GLY A 55 -13.35 8.62 -17.61
C GLY A 55 -14.50 7.79 -18.18
N GLU A 56 -14.59 7.79 -19.52
CA GLU A 56 -15.47 6.86 -20.24
C GLU A 56 -14.98 5.41 -20.12
N GLU A 57 -15.84 4.44 -20.41
CA GLU A 57 -15.46 3.02 -20.36
C GLU A 57 -14.23 2.73 -21.25
N GLY A 58 -13.17 2.17 -20.66
CA GLY A 58 -11.91 1.89 -21.33
C GLY A 58 -10.96 3.09 -21.46
N ALA A 59 -11.35 4.28 -20.95
CA ALA A 59 -10.44 5.40 -20.79
C ALA A 59 -9.34 5.06 -19.78
N ARG A 60 -8.15 5.60 -20.02
CA ARG A 60 -6.99 5.42 -19.15
C ARG A 60 -6.33 6.76 -18.88
N LEU A 61 -5.76 6.89 -17.69
CA LEU A 61 -4.76 7.90 -17.41
C LEU A 61 -3.56 7.68 -18.36
N PRO A 62 -2.93 8.74 -18.89
CA PRO A 62 -1.93 8.60 -19.97
C PRO A 62 -0.73 7.69 -19.65
N GLY A 63 -0.34 7.57 -18.39
CA GLY A 63 0.89 6.94 -17.92
C GLY A 63 2.16 7.64 -18.39
N MET A 64 2.08 8.93 -18.73
CA MET A 64 3.20 9.70 -19.30
C MET A 64 3.66 10.79 -18.32
N PRO A 65 4.96 10.85 -17.97
CA PRO A 65 5.45 11.85 -17.03
C PRO A 65 5.62 13.22 -17.68
N ASP A 66 5.21 14.27 -16.97
CA ASP A 66 5.52 15.66 -17.33
C ASP A 66 6.92 16.09 -16.85
N GLU A 67 7.45 15.40 -15.84
CA GLU A 67 8.74 15.68 -15.21
C GLU A 67 9.69 14.47 -15.27
N PRO A 68 11.00 14.68 -15.41
CA PRO A 68 11.96 13.57 -15.37
C PRO A 68 11.92 12.84 -14.01
N PRO A 69 12.36 11.58 -13.96
CA PRO A 69 12.45 10.88 -12.68
C PRO A 69 13.41 11.58 -11.71
N PRO A 70 13.27 11.34 -10.40
CA PRO A 70 14.19 11.86 -9.40
C PRO A 70 15.65 11.55 -9.74
N SER A 71 16.53 12.53 -9.53
CA SER A 71 17.99 12.39 -9.75
C SER A 71 18.70 11.56 -8.67
N LEU A 72 17.95 10.69 -7.97
CA LEU A 72 18.48 9.77 -6.98
C LEU A 72 19.26 8.65 -7.69
N ALA A 73 20.51 8.44 -7.29
CA ALA A 73 21.30 7.34 -7.79
C ALA A 73 20.68 6.00 -7.38
N HIS A 74 20.61 5.06 -8.31
CA HIS A 74 20.01 3.75 -8.10
C HIS A 74 20.85 2.67 -8.81
N GLN A 75 20.74 1.43 -8.35
CA GLN A 75 21.49 0.30 -8.88
C GLN A 75 20.96 -0.15 -10.25
N GLN A 76 21.74 -0.96 -10.98
CA GLN A 76 21.29 -1.57 -12.24
C GLN A 76 20.10 -2.53 -12.06
N GLY A 77 19.88 -3.02 -10.84
CA GLY A 77 18.76 -3.91 -10.50
C GLY A 77 17.42 -3.18 -10.34
N SER A 78 17.41 -1.84 -10.36
CA SER A 78 16.22 -1.02 -10.22
C SER A 78 16.05 -0.06 -11.40
N SER A 79 14.80 0.37 -11.62
CA SER A 79 14.44 1.39 -12.60
C SER A 79 13.22 2.14 -12.11
N TRP A 80 13.10 3.39 -12.55
CA TRP A 80 11.90 4.18 -12.31
C TRP A 80 10.70 3.64 -13.11
N LEU A 81 9.53 3.72 -12.47
CA LEU A 81 8.21 3.42 -12.99
C LEU A 81 7.32 4.65 -12.74
N TRP A 82 6.66 5.16 -13.77
CA TRP A 82 5.73 6.27 -13.66
C TRP A 82 4.27 5.82 -13.74
N SER A 83 3.40 6.47 -12.98
CA SER A 83 1.98 6.57 -13.29
C SER A 83 1.45 7.93 -12.80
N GLU A 84 0.36 8.45 -13.37
CA GLU A 84 -0.24 9.69 -12.86
C GLU A 84 -0.66 9.56 -11.39
N ALA A 85 -1.06 8.36 -10.94
CA ALA A 85 -1.56 8.16 -9.58
C ALA A 85 -0.44 8.06 -8.53
N SER A 86 0.65 7.35 -8.83
CA SER A 86 1.75 7.11 -7.89
C SER A 86 2.86 8.14 -7.96
N GLY A 87 2.96 8.89 -9.06
CA GLY A 87 4.20 9.53 -9.45
C GLY A 87 5.30 8.51 -9.75
N TRP A 88 6.57 8.90 -9.55
CA TRP A 88 7.73 8.05 -9.79
C TRP A 88 7.96 7.07 -8.63
N LEU A 89 7.96 5.78 -8.94
CA LEU A 89 8.35 4.70 -8.02
C LEU A 89 9.63 4.03 -8.50
N LEU A 90 10.57 3.80 -7.59
CA LEU A 90 11.74 2.98 -7.88
C LEU A 90 11.35 1.51 -7.69
N VAL A 91 11.54 0.69 -8.71
CA VAL A 91 11.08 -0.71 -8.71
C VAL A 91 12.15 -1.64 -9.31
N PRO A 92 12.15 -2.94 -8.98
CA PRO A 92 13.06 -3.89 -9.61
C PRO A 92 12.85 -4.00 -11.13
N VAL A 93 13.94 -4.09 -11.88
CA VAL A 93 13.91 -4.18 -13.36
C VAL A 93 13.23 -5.45 -13.86
N ASP A 94 13.46 -6.58 -13.17
CA ASP A 94 12.93 -7.89 -13.55
C ASP A 94 11.43 -8.06 -13.23
N PHE A 95 10.81 -7.13 -12.49
CA PHE A 95 9.43 -7.31 -12.03
C PHE A 95 8.43 -6.84 -13.09
N GLU A 96 7.35 -7.59 -13.27
CA GLU A 96 6.22 -7.25 -14.14
C GLU A 96 5.04 -6.72 -13.32
N VAL A 97 4.39 -5.65 -13.80
CA VAL A 97 3.15 -5.16 -13.21
C VAL A 97 2.04 -6.18 -13.45
N LYS A 98 1.39 -6.64 -12.37
CA LYS A 98 0.27 -7.59 -12.38
C LYS A 98 -1.05 -6.93 -12.01
N VAL A 99 -1.00 -5.91 -11.17
CA VAL A 99 -2.16 -5.09 -10.81
C VAL A 99 -1.72 -3.63 -10.83
N ALA A 100 -2.52 -2.77 -11.46
CA ALA A 100 -2.41 -1.33 -11.34
C ALA A 100 -3.81 -0.73 -11.40
N SER A 101 -4.20 0.03 -10.38
CA SER A 101 -5.53 0.60 -10.28
C SER A 101 -5.51 1.88 -9.46
N VAL A 102 -6.44 2.77 -9.77
CA VAL A 102 -6.64 4.05 -9.10
C VAL A 102 -8.14 4.24 -8.82
N GLY A 103 -8.45 4.75 -7.64
CA GLY A 103 -9.80 5.10 -7.20
C GLY A 103 -10.14 6.55 -7.48
N VAL A 104 -11.44 6.88 -7.39
CA VAL A 104 -11.96 8.25 -7.58
C VAL A 104 -11.40 9.26 -6.57
N ASP A 105 -10.97 8.77 -5.41
CA ASP A 105 -10.34 9.52 -4.32
C ASP A 105 -8.82 9.66 -4.50
N GLY A 106 -8.27 9.21 -5.63
CA GLY A 106 -6.83 9.17 -5.87
C GLY A 106 -6.11 8.06 -5.11
N SER A 107 -6.84 7.16 -4.42
CA SER A 107 -6.23 5.94 -3.88
C SER A 107 -5.66 5.11 -5.02
N TRP A 108 -4.58 4.38 -4.80
CA TRP A 108 -3.96 3.59 -5.86
C TRP A 108 -3.24 2.37 -5.32
N VAL A 109 -3.05 1.39 -6.20
CA VAL A 109 -2.23 0.21 -5.94
C VAL A 109 -1.44 -0.15 -7.19
N ILE A 110 -0.17 -0.50 -7.00
CA ILE A 110 0.69 -1.14 -7.99
C ILE A 110 1.26 -2.41 -7.36
N ASP A 111 1.01 -3.53 -8.00
CA ASP A 111 1.49 -4.85 -7.58
C ASP A 111 2.32 -5.46 -8.70
N MET A 112 3.52 -5.90 -8.35
CA MET A 112 4.51 -6.40 -9.29
C MET A 112 5.12 -7.70 -8.80
N MET A 113 5.38 -8.62 -9.72
CA MET A 113 5.99 -9.92 -9.43
C MET A 113 7.17 -10.18 -10.35
N ASP A 114 8.18 -10.89 -9.85
CA ASP A 114 9.19 -11.49 -10.72
C ASP A 114 8.57 -12.65 -11.52
N PRO A 115 8.49 -12.59 -12.86
CA PRO A 115 7.96 -13.69 -13.66
C PRO A 115 8.79 -14.98 -13.52
N LYS A 116 10.06 -14.89 -13.10
CA LYS A 116 10.94 -16.05 -12.86
C LYS A 116 10.73 -16.68 -11.48
N ALA A 117 10.12 -15.94 -10.55
CA ALA A 117 9.91 -16.38 -9.17
C ALA A 117 8.65 -15.75 -8.52
N PRO A 118 7.46 -15.89 -9.11
CA PRO A 118 6.26 -15.12 -8.75
C PRO A 118 5.80 -15.35 -7.29
N GLU A 119 5.99 -16.56 -6.79
CA GLU A 119 5.65 -16.93 -5.41
C GLU A 119 6.68 -16.46 -4.37
N ALA A 120 7.89 -16.11 -4.81
CA ALA A 120 9.00 -15.75 -3.91
C ALA A 120 9.33 -14.25 -3.95
N ARG A 121 9.12 -13.57 -5.09
CA ARG A 121 9.58 -12.20 -5.32
C ARG A 121 8.43 -11.31 -5.80
N ARG A 122 8.06 -10.34 -4.96
CA ARG A 122 6.90 -9.46 -5.17
C ARG A 122 7.13 -8.10 -4.54
N LEU A 123 6.53 -7.08 -5.12
CA LEU A 123 6.48 -5.72 -4.61
C LEU A 123 5.04 -5.26 -4.71
N ARG A 124 4.50 -4.68 -3.64
CA ARG A 124 3.21 -3.99 -3.65
C ARG A 124 3.37 -2.62 -3.04
N ALA A 125 2.99 -1.59 -3.78
CA ALA A 125 2.91 -0.22 -3.30
C ALA A 125 1.45 0.24 -3.38
N HIS A 126 0.98 0.98 -2.38
CA HIS A 126 -0.36 1.55 -2.42
C HIS A 126 -0.47 2.86 -1.63
N SER A 127 -1.54 3.61 -1.91
CA SER A 127 -1.95 4.79 -1.17
C SER A 127 -3.46 4.82 -0.98
N THR A 128 -3.89 5.44 0.12
CA THR A 128 -5.31 5.72 0.39
C THR A 128 -5.83 6.98 -0.31
N GLY A 129 -4.99 7.72 -1.04
CA GLY A 129 -5.37 8.99 -1.67
C GLY A 129 -5.93 10.00 -0.66
N ALA A 130 -6.93 10.76 -1.07
CA ALA A 130 -7.59 11.79 -0.27
C ALA A 130 -8.65 11.23 0.72
N CYS A 131 -8.83 9.90 0.80
CA CYS A 131 -9.76 9.30 1.74
C CYS A 131 -9.20 9.36 3.17
N VAL A 132 -9.51 10.44 3.90
CA VAL A 132 -9.08 10.69 5.30
C VAL A 132 -9.42 9.51 6.22
N GLY A 133 -10.64 8.97 6.12
CA GLY A 133 -11.05 7.81 6.91
C GLY A 133 -10.20 6.58 6.58
N CYS A 134 -9.97 6.29 5.30
CA CYS A 134 -9.12 5.19 4.86
C CYS A 134 -7.68 5.36 5.36
N ALA A 135 -7.15 6.57 5.30
CA ALA A 135 -5.80 6.90 5.77
C ALA A 135 -5.68 6.61 7.27
N TYR A 136 -6.58 7.15 8.09
CA TYR A 136 -6.61 6.88 9.53
C TYR A 136 -6.77 5.39 9.85
N SER A 137 -7.71 4.70 9.19
CA SER A 137 -7.95 3.28 9.41
C SER A 137 -6.73 2.42 9.05
N ALA A 138 -6.06 2.71 7.93
CA ALA A 138 -4.88 1.96 7.49
C ALA A 138 -3.64 2.27 8.34
N GLY A 139 -3.41 3.54 8.66
CA GLY A 139 -2.26 3.99 9.43
C GLY A 139 -2.33 3.65 10.92
N ALA A 140 -3.52 3.50 11.50
CA ALA A 140 -3.71 3.25 12.94
C ALA A 140 -3.06 1.94 13.43
N ALA A 141 -2.76 0.99 12.55
CA ALA A 141 -2.02 -0.23 12.90
C ALA A 141 -0.54 0.04 13.23
N TYR A 142 0.00 1.14 12.67
CA TYR A 142 1.41 1.46 12.64
C TYR A 142 1.74 2.70 13.47
N PHE A 143 0.86 3.71 13.41
CA PHE A 143 1.08 5.03 14.00
C PHE A 143 0.00 5.38 15.02
N GLU A 144 0.40 5.62 16.26
CA GLU A 144 -0.54 6.00 17.33
C GLU A 144 -1.20 7.34 17.05
N SER A 145 -0.55 8.25 16.34
CA SER A 145 -1.14 9.53 15.90
C SER A 145 -2.39 9.31 15.03
N TYR A 146 -2.34 8.35 14.10
CA TYR A 146 -3.47 7.99 13.26
C TYR A 146 -4.53 7.20 14.03
N ALA A 147 -4.14 6.34 14.98
CA ALA A 147 -5.09 5.67 15.87
C ALA A 147 -5.84 6.67 16.77
N GLN A 148 -5.15 7.68 17.30
CA GLN A 148 -5.76 8.78 18.06
C GLN A 148 -6.71 9.59 17.18
N ALA A 149 -6.28 9.99 15.98
CA ALA A 149 -7.11 10.74 15.05
C ALA A 149 -8.36 9.94 14.61
N ALA A 150 -8.24 8.63 14.36
CA ALA A 150 -9.37 7.76 14.07
C ALA A 150 -10.39 7.76 15.24
N ARG A 151 -9.91 7.64 16.48
CA ARG A 151 -10.76 7.69 17.68
C ARG A 151 -11.46 9.04 17.84
N GLU A 152 -10.75 10.14 17.64
CA GLU A 152 -11.28 11.50 17.80
C GLU A 152 -12.32 11.87 16.73
N ASN A 153 -12.19 11.29 15.52
CA ASN A 153 -13.07 11.56 14.38
C ASN A 153 -14.05 10.41 14.11
N GLU A 154 -14.22 9.49 15.06
CA GLU A 154 -15.18 8.38 15.00
C GLU A 154 -15.01 7.45 13.78
N PHE A 155 -13.79 7.29 13.26
CA PHE A 155 -13.49 6.32 12.21
C PHE A 155 -13.22 4.94 12.78
N GLU A 156 -13.79 3.93 12.13
CA GLU A 156 -13.49 2.54 12.45
C GLU A 156 -12.05 2.20 12.04
N PHE A 157 -11.34 1.52 12.92
CA PHE A 157 -10.03 0.97 12.62
C PHE A 157 -9.82 -0.32 13.40
N CYS A 158 -8.96 -1.16 12.85
CA CYS A 158 -8.57 -2.41 13.48
C CYS A 158 -7.51 -2.14 14.57
N ARG A 159 -7.58 -2.86 15.71
CA ARG A 159 -6.70 -2.61 16.86
C ARG A 159 -5.48 -3.53 16.82
N GLY A 160 -4.32 -2.96 16.50
CA GLY A 160 -3.07 -3.71 16.38
C GLY A 160 -3.01 -4.56 15.11
N LEU A 161 -2.06 -5.49 15.05
CA LEU A 161 -1.80 -6.35 13.88
C LEU A 161 -1.97 -7.82 14.27
N GLU A 162 -2.61 -8.62 13.41
CA GLU A 162 -2.80 -10.06 13.62
C GLU A 162 -1.45 -10.77 13.80
N ARG A 163 -0.44 -10.28 13.09
CA ARG A 163 0.95 -10.72 13.19
C ARG A 163 1.80 -9.56 13.68
N PRO A 164 2.60 -9.76 14.73
CA PRO A 164 3.56 -8.75 15.14
C PRO A 164 4.52 -8.41 14.00
N ILE A 165 4.79 -7.12 13.85
CA ILE A 165 5.88 -6.61 13.01
C ILE A 165 7.13 -6.42 13.87
N VAL A 166 8.29 -6.48 13.25
CA VAL A 166 9.54 -5.99 13.83
C VAL A 166 9.80 -4.61 13.25
N ARG A 167 9.88 -3.60 14.12
CA ARG A 167 10.12 -2.21 13.73
C ARG A 167 11.62 -1.98 13.64
N ASP A 168 12.10 -1.61 12.46
CA ASP A 168 13.53 -1.43 12.19
C ASP A 168 13.94 0.04 12.39
N GLU A 169 13.20 0.96 11.77
CA GLU A 169 13.41 2.41 11.89
C GLU A 169 12.06 3.14 11.98
N GLU A 170 11.94 4.11 12.89
CA GLU A 170 10.67 4.79 13.14
C GLU A 170 10.88 6.29 13.36
N SER A 171 9.97 7.08 12.80
CA SER A 171 9.77 8.51 13.06
C SER A 171 8.28 8.80 13.19
N ASP A 172 7.92 10.06 13.46
CA ASP A 172 6.52 10.47 13.61
C ASP A 172 5.68 10.24 12.36
N SER A 173 6.30 10.12 11.18
CA SER A 173 5.62 9.99 9.90
C SER A 173 6.06 8.80 9.04
N ARG A 174 7.03 8.02 9.49
CA ARG A 174 7.60 6.90 8.71
C ARG A 174 7.92 5.73 9.62
N LEU A 175 7.64 4.53 9.12
CA LEU A 175 7.97 3.28 9.80
C LEU A 175 8.52 2.29 8.79
N ARG A 176 9.80 1.94 8.96
CA ARG A 176 10.44 0.79 8.34
C ARG A 176 10.25 -0.43 9.23
N PHE A 177 9.76 -1.53 8.66
CA PHE A 177 9.48 -2.74 9.42
C PHE A 177 9.58 -3.99 8.56
N HIS A 178 9.60 -5.13 9.22
CA HIS A 178 9.47 -6.42 8.56
C HIS A 178 8.55 -7.37 9.32
N TYR A 179 8.04 -8.37 8.62
CA TYR A 179 7.19 -9.42 9.19
C TYR A 179 7.24 -10.71 8.38
N ASP A 180 6.83 -11.81 8.99
CA ASP A 180 6.61 -13.07 8.29
C ASP A 180 5.12 -13.23 7.94
N ASN A 181 4.83 -13.38 6.64
CA ASN A 181 3.47 -13.60 6.17
C ASN A 181 2.92 -14.98 6.60
N PRO A 182 1.64 -15.32 6.30
CA PRO A 182 1.06 -16.62 6.68
C PRO A 182 1.79 -17.88 6.25
N GLN A 183 2.66 -17.77 5.26
CA GLN A 183 3.44 -18.84 4.69
C GLN A 183 4.86 -18.88 5.26
N GLY A 184 5.19 -18.00 6.22
CA GLY A 184 6.51 -17.89 6.84
C GLY A 184 7.56 -17.19 5.97
N LEU A 185 7.12 -16.43 4.96
CA LEU A 185 8.00 -15.65 4.11
C LEU A 185 8.17 -14.25 4.67
N ARG A 186 9.43 -13.85 4.87
CA ARG A 186 9.79 -12.48 5.26
C ARG A 186 9.32 -11.47 4.21
N GLN A 187 8.67 -10.42 4.69
CA GLN A 187 8.30 -9.21 3.97
C GLN A 187 9.03 -8.03 4.62
N ASP A 188 9.69 -7.21 3.83
CA ASP A 188 10.27 -5.94 4.26
C ASP A 188 9.36 -4.81 3.75
N ALA A 189 9.05 -3.83 4.58
CA ALA A 189 8.02 -2.86 4.29
C ALA A 189 8.31 -1.47 4.87
N SER A 190 7.76 -0.46 4.22
CA SER A 190 7.73 0.90 4.73
C SER A 190 6.32 1.46 4.69
N ALA A 191 5.89 2.03 5.81
CA ALA A 191 4.64 2.77 5.93
C ALA A 191 4.96 4.26 6.15
N VAL A 192 4.23 5.12 5.46
CA VAL A 192 4.41 6.57 5.50
C VAL A 192 3.06 7.23 5.69
N ILE A 193 3.01 8.20 6.60
CA ILE A 193 1.85 9.06 6.83
C ILE A 193 2.20 10.53 6.60
N GLY A 194 1.20 11.32 6.24
CA GLY A 194 1.33 12.77 6.04
C GLY A 194 1.67 13.19 4.61
N GLY A 195 1.94 14.49 4.43
CA GLY A 195 2.00 15.18 3.14
C GLY A 195 1.30 16.54 3.22
N GLU A 196 0.93 17.14 2.08
CA GLU A 196 0.01 18.30 2.07
C GLU A 196 -1.41 17.92 2.53
N GLU A 197 -1.74 16.62 2.50
CA GLU A 197 -3.03 16.04 2.89
C GLU A 197 -2.85 14.88 3.90
N ILE A 198 -3.95 14.48 4.55
CA ILE A 198 -3.98 13.29 5.42
C ILE A 198 -3.97 12.05 4.52
N ALA A 199 -2.78 11.51 4.29
CA ALA A 199 -2.57 10.35 3.43
C ALA A 199 -1.82 9.22 4.15
N PHE A 200 -2.15 7.99 3.80
CA PHE A 200 -1.37 6.80 4.13
C PHE A 200 -0.81 6.19 2.84
N ARG A 201 0.45 5.75 2.91
CA ARG A 201 1.18 5.06 1.85
C ARG A 201 1.94 3.89 2.45
N GLU A 202 1.95 2.76 1.76
CA GLU A 202 2.73 1.60 2.17
C GLU A 202 3.35 0.91 0.96
N MET A 203 4.59 0.49 1.11
CA MET A 203 5.27 -0.40 0.19
C MET A 203 5.74 -1.64 0.93
N VAL A 204 5.45 -2.81 0.35
CA VAL A 204 5.88 -4.12 0.85
C VAL A 204 6.67 -4.82 -0.24
N VAL A 205 7.83 -5.34 0.12
CA VAL A 205 8.80 -5.99 -0.77
C VAL A 205 9.13 -7.38 -0.23
N ARG A 206 9.29 -8.34 -1.13
CA ARG A 206 9.62 -9.73 -0.81
C ARG A 206 10.72 -10.26 -1.71
N GLY A 207 11.67 -10.99 -1.11
CA GLY A 207 12.61 -11.85 -1.83
C GLY A 207 13.61 -11.10 -2.72
N LEU A 208 13.82 -9.81 -2.45
CA LEU A 208 14.93 -9.06 -3.02
C LEU A 208 16.18 -9.24 -2.15
N ASP A 209 17.35 -9.03 -2.73
CA ASP A 209 18.58 -8.89 -1.95
C ASP A 209 18.52 -7.61 -1.11
N ALA A 210 19.22 -7.60 0.03
CA ALA A 210 19.13 -6.52 1.00
C ALA A 210 19.45 -5.14 0.38
N GLY A 211 20.45 -5.06 -0.51
CA GLY A 211 20.84 -3.80 -1.13
C GLY A 211 19.75 -3.22 -2.04
N LEU A 212 19.04 -4.06 -2.79
CA LEU A 212 17.91 -3.64 -3.61
C LEU A 212 16.64 -3.37 -2.79
N THR A 213 16.38 -4.15 -1.73
CA THR A 213 15.30 -3.90 -0.78
C THR A 213 15.44 -2.51 -0.16
N ASP A 214 16.64 -2.19 0.34
CA ASP A 214 16.92 -0.93 0.99
C ASP A 214 16.74 0.25 0.04
N GLU A 215 17.33 0.16 -1.14
CA GLU A 215 17.21 1.20 -2.16
C GLU A 215 15.75 1.50 -2.56
N VAL A 216 14.95 0.48 -2.80
CA VAL A 216 13.55 0.61 -3.24
C VAL A 216 12.69 1.26 -2.16
N LEU A 217 12.81 0.79 -0.92
CA LEU A 217 12.01 1.32 0.19
C LEU A 217 12.48 2.73 0.61
N ASP A 218 13.79 3.01 0.58
CA ASP A 218 14.34 4.35 0.86
C ASP A 218 13.92 5.38 -0.20
N ALA A 219 13.78 4.96 -1.45
CA ALA A 219 13.24 5.82 -2.51
C ALA A 219 11.74 6.10 -2.30
N PHE A 220 10.98 5.11 -1.80
CA PHE A 220 9.54 5.26 -1.54
C PHE A 220 9.22 6.24 -0.41
N GLU A 221 10.09 6.33 0.59
CA GLU A 221 9.91 7.18 1.78
C GLU A 221 10.11 8.68 1.52
N ARG A 222 10.68 9.06 0.37
CA ARG A 222 10.99 10.45 0.01
C ARG A 222 9.76 11.21 -0.45
#